data_AF-G3IYD4-F1
#
_entry.id   AF-G3IYD4-F1
#
_cell.length_a   1.000
_cell.length_b   1.000
_cell.length_c   1.000
_cell.angle_alpha   90.00
_cell.angle_beta   90.00
_cell.angle_gamma   90.00
#
_symmetry.space_group_name_H-M   'P 1'
#
loop_
_entity.id
_entity.type
_entity.pdbx_description
1 polymer ?
#
loop_
_entity_poly.entity_id
_entity_poly.type
_entity_poly.pdbx_seq_one_letter_code
_entity_poly.pdbx_strand_id
1 'polypeptide(L)'
;MGGKSNESGKIGEQLASSLLEMIGWKPSIHNLTIKCNTPTHLTESGNQRTTHEEDQFFIYHNPFHDDHTEIVHISVKNNIDQYPQNAALKTSFKAHLKELHEIIECAKHDPKLIEITNSFGAKRHKHHSGLLVWLQNDKDNIEQNIKSDLSNSQLEQSNDVPVYLIDNARASFLLKVVDDLKRRSNKDNVDDLTTRSVKGNVEFFYPQIGTSMGVNESRTGKMIPLELIAADIIFGFIRNTEGSVQELVIYANQTFSVDSYKRLIAYALQFVSGSVSVIKIGMPDYNPTHHGNDAKQARLVFNRREESITPFSFERSILNFLDEETK
;
A
#
# COMPACT_ATOMS: atom_id res chain seq x y z
N MET A 1 -32.93 -6.26 8.38
CA MET A 1 -31.97 -5.54 7.52
C MET A 1 -30.72 -5.09 8.27
N GLY A 2 -30.76 -4.75 9.57
CA GLY A 2 -29.55 -4.34 10.33
C GLY A 2 -28.48 -5.41 10.59
N GLY A 3 -28.83 -6.71 10.61
CA GLY A 3 -27.87 -7.78 10.87
C GLY A 3 -26.77 -7.93 9.80
N LYS A 4 -27.16 -7.89 8.51
CA LYS A 4 -26.23 -8.05 7.38
C LYS A 4 -25.28 -6.86 7.21
N SER A 5 -25.75 -5.64 7.46
CA SER A 5 -24.91 -4.43 7.39
C SER A 5 -23.82 -4.45 8.47
N ASN A 6 -24.16 -4.86 9.69
CA ASN A 6 -23.21 -4.94 10.79
C ASN A 6 -22.18 -6.06 10.58
N GLU A 7 -22.59 -7.18 9.97
CA GLU A 7 -21.68 -8.26 9.61
C GLU A 7 -20.73 -7.85 8.48
N SER A 8 -21.24 -7.15 7.45
CA SER A 8 -20.43 -6.58 6.37
C SER A 8 -19.35 -5.63 6.86
N GLY A 9 -19.70 -4.73 7.80
CA GLY A 9 -18.75 -3.81 8.42
C GLY A 9 -17.61 -4.54 9.11
N LYS A 10 -17.95 -5.51 9.98
CA LYS A 10 -16.96 -6.33 10.70
C LYS A 10 -16.04 -7.11 9.77
N ILE A 11 -16.56 -7.71 8.70
CA ILE A 11 -15.75 -8.41 7.70
C ILE A 11 -14.81 -7.42 7.01
N GLY A 12 -15.32 -6.25 6.63
CA GLY A 12 -14.52 -5.17 6.06
C GLY A 12 -13.35 -4.77 6.96
N GLU A 13 -13.62 -4.48 8.22
CA GLU A 13 -12.60 -4.11 9.23
C GLU A 13 -11.54 -5.20 9.39
N GLN A 14 -11.95 -6.48 9.41
CA GLN A 14 -11.03 -7.62 9.49
C GLN A 14 -10.15 -7.74 8.25
N LEU A 15 -10.72 -7.57 7.04
CA LEU A 15 -9.98 -7.59 5.78
C LEU A 15 -8.97 -6.44 5.73
N ALA A 16 -9.41 -5.22 6.03
CA ALA A 16 -8.57 -4.04 6.07
C ALA A 16 -7.42 -4.20 7.07
N SER A 17 -7.73 -4.61 8.31
CA SER A 17 -6.72 -4.84 9.35
C SER A 17 -5.70 -5.90 8.90
N SER A 18 -6.17 -7.01 8.32
CA SER A 18 -5.29 -8.08 7.84
C SER A 18 -4.38 -7.64 6.69
N LEU A 19 -4.90 -6.83 5.76
CA LEU A 19 -4.12 -6.24 4.66
C LEU A 19 -3.06 -5.27 5.21
N LEU A 20 -3.42 -4.38 6.13
CA LEU A 20 -2.51 -3.40 6.70
C LEU A 20 -1.41 -4.06 7.55
N GLU A 21 -1.76 -5.06 8.37
CA GLU A 21 -0.78 -5.88 9.07
C GLU A 21 0.20 -6.56 8.11
N MET A 22 -0.29 -7.05 6.97
CA MET A 22 0.51 -7.74 5.98
C MET A 22 1.60 -6.84 5.38
N ILE A 23 1.27 -5.58 5.11
CA ILE A 23 2.22 -4.56 4.63
C ILE A 23 3.05 -3.92 5.76
N GLY A 24 2.98 -4.47 6.98
CA GLY A 24 3.85 -4.11 8.10
C GLY A 24 3.28 -3.06 9.06
N TRP A 25 2.00 -2.69 8.95
CA TRP A 25 1.38 -1.70 9.84
C TRP A 25 0.95 -2.34 11.15
N LYS A 26 1.93 -2.58 12.03
CA LYS A 26 1.68 -3.15 13.37
C LYS A 26 2.74 -2.69 14.39
N PRO A 27 2.36 -2.51 15.68
CA PRO A 27 0.98 -2.56 16.17
C PRO A 27 0.16 -1.34 15.70
N SER A 28 -1.15 -1.52 15.53
CA SER A 28 -2.12 -0.45 15.26
C SER A 28 -3.19 -0.40 16.36
N ILE A 29 -3.87 0.73 16.48
CA ILE A 29 -4.94 0.93 17.46
C ILE A 29 -6.28 0.85 16.72
N HIS A 30 -7.28 0.19 17.30
CA HIS A 30 -8.56 -0.09 16.66
C HIS A 30 -9.73 0.46 17.48
N ASN A 31 -10.84 0.73 16.79
CA ASN A 31 -12.14 1.08 17.39
C ASN A 31 -12.05 2.25 18.38
N LEU A 32 -11.49 3.37 17.92
CA LEU A 32 -11.36 4.58 18.71
C LEU A 32 -12.63 5.41 18.63
N THR A 33 -13.12 5.85 19.78
CA THR A 33 -14.20 6.83 19.85
C THR A 33 -13.61 8.20 20.16
N ILE A 34 -13.76 9.12 19.22
CA ILE A 34 -13.26 10.49 19.32
C ILE A 34 -14.42 11.41 19.69
N LYS A 35 -14.24 12.27 20.67
CA LYS A 35 -15.26 13.26 21.00
C LYS A 35 -15.32 14.33 19.90
N CYS A 36 -16.50 14.59 19.36
CA CYS A 36 -16.69 15.71 18.44
C CYS A 36 -16.47 17.03 19.21
N ASN A 37 -15.66 17.91 18.65
CA ASN A 37 -15.29 19.18 19.28
C ASN A 37 -15.76 20.42 18.50
N THR A 38 -16.53 20.22 17.42
CA THR A 38 -17.04 21.28 16.56
C THR A 38 -18.55 21.18 16.36
N PRO A 39 -19.29 22.30 16.35
CA PRO A 39 -20.73 22.30 16.15
C PRO A 39 -21.15 22.10 14.68
N THR A 40 -20.20 22.14 13.74
CA THR A 40 -20.48 22.06 12.30
C THR A 40 -20.63 20.63 11.78
N HIS A 41 -20.15 19.64 12.54
CA HIS A 41 -20.31 18.23 12.19
C HIS A 41 -21.73 17.77 12.52
N LEU A 42 -22.46 17.37 11.47
CA LEU A 42 -23.85 16.95 11.58
C LEU A 42 -23.99 15.46 11.26
N THR A 43 -24.94 14.81 11.92
CA THR A 43 -25.41 13.49 11.53
C THR A 43 -26.23 13.58 10.25
N GLU A 44 -26.55 12.43 9.64
CA GLU A 44 -27.45 12.39 8.47
C GLU A 44 -28.83 13.00 8.76
N SER A 45 -29.29 12.98 10.01
CA SER A 45 -30.54 13.62 10.45
C SER A 45 -30.41 15.11 10.72
N GLY A 46 -29.23 15.72 10.49
CA GLY A 46 -28.97 17.14 10.72
C GLY A 46 -28.72 17.52 12.18
N ASN A 47 -28.56 16.54 13.07
CA ASN A 47 -28.26 16.80 14.49
C ASN A 47 -26.76 16.96 14.69
N GLN A 48 -26.35 17.75 15.68
CA GLN A 48 -24.93 17.87 16.03
C GLN A 48 -24.33 16.51 16.42
N ARG A 49 -23.20 16.13 15.79
CA ARG A 49 -22.44 14.95 16.18
C ARG A 49 -21.82 15.16 17.56
N THR A 50 -21.90 14.14 18.40
CA THR A 50 -21.26 14.12 19.73
C THR A 50 -19.95 13.35 19.73
N THR A 51 -19.83 12.35 18.87
CA THR A 51 -18.66 11.49 18.71
C THR A 51 -18.43 11.11 17.25
N HIS A 52 -17.20 10.71 16.96
CA HIS A 52 -16.80 10.04 15.73
C HIS A 52 -16.25 8.66 16.07
N GLU A 53 -16.45 7.71 15.17
CA GLU A 53 -15.89 6.36 15.25
C GLU A 53 -14.73 6.27 14.24
N GLU A 54 -13.56 5.88 14.73
CA GLU A 54 -12.36 5.65 13.94
C GLU A 54 -12.02 4.16 13.99
N ASP A 55 -12.02 3.51 12.82
CA ASP A 55 -11.88 2.05 12.72
C ASP A 55 -10.47 1.60 13.11
N GLN A 56 -9.46 2.30 12.59
CA GLN A 56 -8.06 2.01 12.87
C GLN A 56 -7.19 3.28 12.82
N PHE A 57 -6.12 3.28 13.60
CA PHE A 57 -5.16 4.36 13.73
C PHE A 57 -3.74 3.78 13.68
N PHE A 58 -2.87 4.39 12.88
CA PHE A 58 -1.47 3.97 12.74
C PHE A 58 -0.51 5.15 12.76
N ILE A 59 0.63 4.99 13.42
CA ILE A 59 1.64 6.04 13.60
C ILE A 59 3.03 5.50 13.25
N TYR A 60 3.79 6.26 12.46
CA TYR A 60 5.16 5.90 12.09
C TYR A 60 6.03 7.12 11.82
N HIS A 61 7.36 6.97 11.89
CA HIS A 61 8.29 8.00 11.42
C HIS A 61 8.42 7.91 9.90
N ASN A 62 8.14 9.02 9.22
CA ASN A 62 8.11 9.03 7.77
C ASN A 62 9.53 8.78 7.19
N PRO A 63 9.73 7.77 6.31
CA PRO A 63 11.05 7.45 5.77
C PRO A 63 11.48 8.36 4.60
N PHE A 64 10.67 9.37 4.25
CA PHE A 64 10.96 10.35 3.21
C PHE A 64 11.26 11.75 3.78
N HIS A 65 11.00 11.95 5.08
CA HIS A 65 11.17 13.23 5.75
C HIS A 65 11.66 13.02 7.19
N ASP A 66 12.92 13.39 7.43
CA ASP A 66 13.67 13.12 8.68
C ASP A 66 13.03 13.71 9.95
N ASP A 67 12.16 14.72 9.85
CA ASP A 67 11.54 15.39 10.99
C ASP A 67 10.01 15.22 11.06
N HIS A 68 9.46 14.32 10.23
CA HIS A 68 8.03 14.05 10.16
C HIS A 68 7.64 12.73 10.84
N THR A 69 6.60 12.78 11.66
CA THR A 69 5.82 11.61 12.07
C THR A 69 4.48 11.65 11.36
N GLU A 70 4.14 10.54 10.69
CA GLU A 70 2.87 10.36 10.03
C GLU A 70 1.87 9.72 10.99
N ILE A 71 0.67 10.29 11.03
CA ILE A 71 -0.47 9.86 11.85
C ILE A 71 -1.61 9.56 10.89
N VAL A 72 -1.84 8.28 10.64
CA VAL A 72 -2.81 7.81 9.66
C VAL A 72 -4.11 7.43 10.35
N HIS A 73 -5.17 8.14 9.97
CA HIS A 73 -6.55 7.87 10.38
C HIS A 73 -7.22 7.00 9.32
N ILE A 74 -7.66 5.80 9.69
CA ILE A 74 -8.13 4.79 8.73
C ILE A 74 -9.63 4.61 8.90
N SER A 75 -10.37 4.79 7.81
CA SER A 75 -11.79 4.45 7.73
C SER A 75 -12.01 3.31 6.74
N VAL A 76 -12.83 2.34 7.15
CA VAL A 76 -13.11 1.12 6.41
C VAL A 76 -14.57 1.13 5.96
N LYS A 77 -14.78 0.95 4.66
CA LYS A 77 -16.10 0.80 4.06
C LYS A 77 -16.13 -0.51 3.29
N ASN A 78 -17.19 -1.29 3.46
CA ASN A 78 -17.32 -2.58 2.80
C ASN A 78 -18.72 -2.82 2.24
N ASN A 79 -18.79 -3.01 0.94
CA ASN A 79 -19.99 -3.39 0.21
C ASN A 79 -20.15 -4.91 0.20
N ILE A 80 -21.35 -5.41 0.54
CA ILE A 80 -21.66 -6.85 0.49
C ILE A 80 -21.61 -7.36 -0.95
N ASP A 81 -22.17 -6.56 -1.87
CA ASP A 81 -22.21 -6.88 -3.28
C ASP A 81 -21.22 -5.97 -4.01
N GLN A 82 -21.67 -5.34 -5.09
CA GLN A 82 -20.87 -4.43 -5.90
C GLN A 82 -20.69 -3.05 -5.25
N TYR A 83 -19.65 -2.34 -5.68
CA TYR A 83 -19.60 -0.89 -5.50
C TYR A 83 -20.87 -0.22 -6.07
N PRO A 84 -21.33 0.91 -5.48
CA PRO A 84 -22.38 1.71 -6.08
C PRO A 84 -22.00 2.12 -7.50
N GLN A 85 -22.97 2.26 -8.40
CA GLN A 85 -22.71 2.57 -9.80
C GLN A 85 -22.87 4.06 -10.10
N ASN A 86 -22.11 4.57 -11.06
CA ASN A 86 -22.26 5.91 -11.63
C ASN A 86 -22.25 7.04 -10.57
N ALA A 87 -23.30 7.87 -10.54
CA ALA A 87 -23.42 9.00 -9.63
C ALA A 87 -23.44 8.58 -8.16
N ALA A 88 -24.02 7.41 -7.85
CA ALA A 88 -24.06 6.90 -6.48
C ALA A 88 -22.65 6.62 -5.93
N LEU A 89 -21.74 6.11 -6.77
CA LEU A 89 -20.34 5.90 -6.40
C LEU A 89 -19.70 7.20 -5.91
N LYS A 90 -19.87 8.27 -6.70
CA LYS A 90 -19.28 9.58 -6.42
C LYS A 90 -19.89 10.22 -5.18
N THR A 91 -21.20 10.10 -5.00
CA THR A 91 -21.89 10.59 -3.82
C THR A 91 -21.41 9.88 -2.56
N SER A 92 -21.33 8.54 -2.58
CA SER A 92 -20.80 7.76 -1.47
C SER A 92 -19.34 8.09 -1.18
N PHE A 93 -18.50 8.20 -2.22
CA PHE A 93 -17.10 8.58 -2.08
C PHE A 93 -16.94 9.93 -1.37
N LYS A 94 -17.66 10.96 -1.81
CA LYS A 94 -17.64 12.29 -1.18
C LYS A 94 -18.11 12.23 0.28
N ALA A 95 -19.15 11.45 0.56
CA ALA A 95 -19.65 11.27 1.93
C ALA A 95 -18.60 10.60 2.83
N HIS A 96 -17.93 9.56 2.34
CA HIS A 96 -16.85 8.88 3.06
C HIS A 96 -15.64 9.79 3.29
N LEU A 97 -15.23 10.56 2.28
CA LEU A 97 -14.15 11.55 2.44
C LEU A 97 -14.50 12.62 3.46
N LYS A 98 -15.72 13.17 3.39
CA LYS A 98 -16.21 14.16 4.35
C LYS A 98 -16.16 13.60 5.77
N GLU A 99 -16.72 12.41 5.99
CA GLU A 99 -16.70 11.76 7.31
C GLU A 99 -15.27 11.57 7.83
N LEU A 100 -14.33 11.13 6.99
CA LEU A 100 -12.93 10.97 7.37
C LEU A 100 -12.26 12.30 7.69
N HIS A 101 -12.54 13.36 6.93
CA HIS A 101 -12.03 14.70 7.26
C HIS A 101 -12.57 15.22 8.59
N GLU A 102 -13.86 15.02 8.88
CA GLU A 102 -14.47 15.38 10.15
C GLU A 102 -13.84 14.62 11.33
N ILE A 103 -13.57 13.31 11.15
CA ILE A 103 -12.83 12.49 12.12
C ILE A 103 -11.46 13.12 12.41
N ILE A 104 -10.68 13.41 11.37
CA ILE A 104 -9.30 13.91 11.51
C ILE A 104 -9.28 15.30 12.15
N GLU A 105 -10.22 16.17 11.80
CA GLU A 105 -10.36 17.49 12.43
C GLU A 105 -10.54 17.38 13.95
N CYS A 106 -11.42 16.49 14.42
CA CYS A 106 -11.61 16.27 15.84
C CYS A 106 -10.40 15.56 16.48
N ALA A 107 -9.84 14.57 15.79
CA ALA A 107 -8.75 13.72 16.27
C ALA A 107 -7.48 14.50 16.63
N LYS A 108 -7.15 15.55 15.87
CA LYS A 108 -6.01 16.45 16.11
C LYS A 108 -6.01 17.08 17.51
N HIS A 109 -7.18 17.16 18.15
CA HIS A 109 -7.36 17.76 19.47
C HIS A 109 -7.79 16.76 20.53
N ASP A 110 -7.88 15.47 20.20
CA ASP A 110 -8.28 14.45 21.15
C ASP A 110 -7.16 14.19 22.18
N PRO A 111 -7.42 14.31 23.50
CA PRO A 111 -6.38 14.14 24.51
C PRO A 111 -5.72 12.76 24.51
N LYS A 112 -6.48 11.69 24.21
CA LYS A 112 -5.92 10.33 24.18
C LYS A 112 -4.99 10.16 23.00
N LEU A 113 -5.37 10.66 21.82
CA LEU A 113 -4.51 10.60 20.63
C LEU A 113 -3.25 11.44 20.78
N ILE A 114 -3.34 12.60 21.44
CA ILE A 114 -2.17 13.42 21.79
C ILE A 114 -1.23 12.63 22.72
N GLU A 115 -1.77 11.96 23.74
CA GLU A 115 -0.99 11.14 24.68
C GLU A 115 -0.30 9.95 23.98
N ILE A 116 -1.03 9.24 23.11
CA ILE A 116 -0.50 8.13 22.29
C ILE A 116 0.65 8.64 21.41
N THR A 117 0.43 9.75 20.71
CA THR A 117 1.42 10.35 19.80
C THR A 117 2.67 10.80 20.55
N ASN A 118 2.52 11.37 21.75
CA ASN A 118 3.64 11.77 22.59
C ASN A 118 4.40 10.55 23.14
N SER A 119 3.68 9.50 23.55
CA SER A 119 4.27 8.25 24.06
C SER A 119 5.04 7.49 22.97
N PHE A 120 4.59 7.59 21.72
CA PHE A 120 5.33 7.08 20.55
C PHE A 120 6.66 7.81 20.32
N GLY A 121 6.85 9.01 20.87
CA GLY A 121 8.02 9.83 20.61
C GLY A 121 7.97 10.51 19.23
N ALA A 122 6.79 11.00 18.83
CA ALA A 122 6.62 11.70 17.56
C ALA A 122 7.65 12.81 17.35
N LYS A 123 8.13 12.93 16.10
CA LYS A 123 9.07 13.96 15.67
C LYS A 123 8.40 15.35 15.72
N ARG A 124 9.20 16.39 15.47
CA ARG A 124 8.78 17.80 15.55
C ARG A 124 7.51 18.09 14.74
N HIS A 125 7.44 17.57 13.51
CA HIS A 125 6.29 17.79 12.65
C HIS A 125 5.39 16.55 12.66
N LYS A 126 4.14 16.74 13.09
CA LYS A 126 3.09 15.71 13.13
C LYS A 126 2.17 15.93 11.94
N HIS A 127 2.21 15.00 11.00
CA HIS A 127 1.37 15.02 9.80
C HIS A 127 0.20 14.07 10.00
N HIS A 128 -1.00 14.56 9.71
CA HIS A 128 -2.21 13.74 9.76
C HIS A 128 -2.64 13.47 8.33
N SER A 129 -2.91 12.20 8.03
CA SER A 129 -3.44 11.75 6.73
C SER A 129 -4.62 10.82 6.92
N GLY A 130 -5.52 10.79 5.95
CA GLY A 130 -6.59 9.81 5.88
C GLY A 130 -6.22 8.62 5.01
N LEU A 131 -6.66 7.43 5.40
CA LEU A 131 -6.68 6.25 4.54
C LEU A 131 -8.11 5.70 4.49
N LEU A 132 -8.74 5.80 3.32
CA LEU A 132 -10.01 5.15 3.04
C LEU A 132 -9.73 3.76 2.44
N VAL A 133 -10.07 2.71 3.19
CA VAL A 133 -10.08 1.34 2.69
C VAL A 133 -11.52 1.02 2.30
N TRP A 134 -11.81 1.05 1.00
CA TRP A 134 -13.17 0.84 0.50
C TRP A 134 -13.23 -0.40 -0.36
N LEU A 135 -13.80 -1.47 0.19
CA LEU A 135 -13.84 -2.79 -0.43
C LEU A 135 -15.26 -3.19 -0.83
N GLN A 136 -15.33 -4.20 -1.69
CA GLN A 136 -16.53 -4.91 -2.10
C GLN A 136 -16.31 -6.42 -2.05
N ASN A 137 -17.40 -7.20 -2.09
CA ASN A 137 -17.35 -8.67 -2.07
C ASN A 137 -18.01 -9.32 -3.29
N ASP A 138 -18.15 -8.60 -4.41
CA ASP A 138 -18.53 -9.20 -5.69
C ASP A 138 -17.46 -10.18 -6.17
N LYS A 139 -17.82 -11.47 -6.20
CA LYS A 139 -16.91 -12.56 -6.57
C LYS A 139 -16.51 -12.53 -8.04
N ASP A 140 -17.38 -12.03 -8.91
CA ASP A 140 -17.13 -12.02 -10.35
C ASP A 140 -16.22 -10.86 -10.76
N ASN A 141 -16.06 -9.86 -9.88
CA ASN A 141 -15.23 -8.68 -10.12
C ASN A 141 -14.44 -8.27 -8.87
N ILE A 142 -13.84 -9.25 -8.19
CA ILE A 142 -13.21 -9.02 -6.87
C ILE A 142 -12.01 -8.07 -6.92
N GLU A 143 -11.41 -7.82 -8.09
CA GLU A 143 -10.28 -6.91 -8.28
C GLU A 143 -10.70 -5.60 -8.97
N GLN A 144 -11.97 -5.19 -8.84
CA GLN A 144 -12.48 -3.97 -9.46
C GLN A 144 -11.65 -2.73 -9.06
N ASN A 145 -11.27 -1.95 -10.07
CA ASN A 145 -10.63 -0.64 -9.91
C ASN A 145 -11.67 0.46 -10.07
N ILE A 146 -11.85 1.29 -9.05
CA ILE A 146 -12.82 2.42 -9.07
C ILE A 146 -12.15 3.77 -9.30
N LYS A 147 -10.81 3.84 -9.36
CA LYS A 147 -10.07 5.11 -9.51
C LYS A 147 -10.43 5.86 -10.79
N SER A 148 -10.58 5.14 -11.91
CA SER A 148 -10.99 5.74 -13.19
C SER A 148 -12.38 6.36 -13.09
N ASP A 149 -13.31 5.71 -12.41
CA ASP A 149 -14.71 6.14 -12.28
C ASP A 149 -14.82 7.35 -11.36
N LEU A 150 -13.92 7.44 -10.39
CA LEU A 150 -13.78 8.56 -9.44
C LEU A 150 -13.01 9.75 -9.99
N SER A 151 -12.21 9.60 -11.05
CA SER A 151 -11.30 10.64 -11.57
C SER A 151 -11.95 12.00 -11.87
N ASN A 152 -13.22 12.00 -12.30
CA ASN A 152 -13.99 13.20 -12.61
C ASN A 152 -14.85 13.69 -11.43
N SER A 153 -14.57 13.26 -10.21
CA SER A 153 -15.30 13.70 -9.03
C SER A 153 -14.82 15.09 -8.61
N GLN A 154 -15.71 16.07 -8.67
CA GLN A 154 -15.44 17.40 -8.10
C GLN A 154 -15.50 17.31 -6.58
N LEU A 155 -14.35 17.31 -5.92
CA LEU A 155 -14.26 17.34 -4.48
C LEU A 155 -14.43 18.78 -4.00
N GLU A 156 -15.33 18.99 -3.04
CA GLU A 156 -15.37 20.25 -2.32
C GLU A 156 -14.14 20.29 -1.41
N GLN A 157 -13.29 21.31 -1.56
CA GLN A 157 -12.11 21.50 -0.72
C GLN A 157 -12.59 21.96 0.67
N SER A 158 -12.95 21.01 1.52
CA SER A 158 -13.31 21.29 2.91
C SER A 158 -12.11 21.20 3.86
N ASN A 159 -11.04 20.49 3.47
CA ASN A 159 -9.88 20.24 4.33
C ASN A 159 -8.60 20.01 3.48
N ASP A 160 -7.45 20.46 4.00
CA ASP A 160 -6.12 20.30 3.37
C ASP A 160 -5.45 18.96 3.70
N VAL A 161 -6.10 18.11 4.51
CA VAL A 161 -5.59 16.79 4.86
C VAL A 161 -5.64 15.84 3.66
N PRO A 162 -4.50 15.25 3.25
CA PRO A 162 -4.49 14.27 2.17
C PRO A 162 -5.21 12.99 2.58
N VAL A 163 -5.96 12.41 1.64
CA VAL A 163 -6.63 11.11 1.82
C VAL A 163 -6.20 10.17 0.71
N TYR A 164 -5.77 8.97 1.11
CA TYR A 164 -5.40 7.88 0.22
C TYR A 164 -6.54 6.88 0.12
N LEU A 165 -6.64 6.18 -1.02
CA LEU A 165 -7.66 5.19 -1.29
C LEU A 165 -7.02 3.82 -1.56
N ILE A 166 -7.47 2.81 -0.82
CA ILE A 166 -7.33 1.39 -1.18
C ILE A 166 -8.70 0.90 -1.63
N ASP A 167 -8.83 0.63 -2.92
CA ASP A 167 -9.93 -0.14 -3.49
C ASP A 167 -9.53 -1.62 -3.66
N ASN A 168 -10.46 -2.45 -4.14
CA ASN A 168 -10.21 -3.88 -4.39
C ASN A 168 -8.99 -4.13 -5.28
N ALA A 169 -8.85 -3.41 -6.41
CA ALA A 169 -7.69 -3.52 -7.29
C ALA A 169 -6.38 -3.21 -6.56
N ARG A 170 -6.34 -2.14 -5.75
CA ARG A 170 -5.14 -1.78 -5.01
C ARG A 170 -4.82 -2.79 -3.90
N ALA A 171 -5.83 -3.26 -3.17
CA ALA A 171 -5.68 -4.29 -2.15
C ALA A 171 -5.09 -5.57 -2.75
N SER A 172 -5.62 -6.02 -3.91
CA SER A 172 -5.10 -7.16 -4.65
C SER A 172 -3.66 -6.98 -5.07
N PHE A 173 -3.28 -5.82 -5.61
CA PHE A 173 -1.88 -5.56 -5.97
C PHE A 173 -0.94 -5.67 -4.76
N LEU A 174 -1.26 -5.01 -3.64
CA LEU A 174 -0.45 -5.07 -2.42
C LEU A 174 -0.33 -6.50 -1.88
N LEU A 175 -1.43 -7.26 -1.90
CA LEU A 175 -1.46 -8.67 -1.51
C LEU A 175 -0.51 -9.52 -2.37
N LYS A 176 -0.60 -9.39 -3.70
CA LYS A 176 0.25 -10.13 -4.65
C LYS A 176 1.74 -9.81 -4.46
N VAL A 177 2.08 -8.54 -4.20
CA VAL A 177 3.46 -8.10 -3.90
C VAL A 177 3.99 -8.80 -2.64
N VAL A 178 3.24 -8.73 -1.54
CA VAL A 178 3.69 -9.32 -0.27
C VAL A 178 3.77 -10.85 -0.37
N ASP A 179 2.79 -11.50 -1.00
CA ASP A 179 2.77 -12.94 -1.18
C ASP A 179 3.96 -13.43 -2.02
N ASP A 180 4.28 -12.73 -3.12
CA ASP A 180 5.41 -13.09 -3.95
C ASP A 180 6.75 -12.90 -3.22
N LEU A 181 6.92 -11.78 -2.50
CA LEU A 181 8.11 -11.54 -1.67
C LEU A 181 8.31 -12.63 -0.62
N LYS A 182 7.25 -13.04 0.09
CA LYS A 182 7.30 -14.13 1.08
C LYS A 182 7.72 -15.46 0.47
N ARG A 183 7.20 -15.80 -0.71
CA ARG A 183 7.59 -17.06 -1.39
C ARG A 183 9.06 -17.04 -1.77
N ARG A 184 9.56 -15.90 -2.25
CA ARG A 184 10.97 -15.74 -2.63
C ARG A 184 11.90 -15.80 -1.42
N SER A 185 11.53 -15.18 -0.30
CA SER A 185 12.33 -15.19 0.93
C SER A 185 12.41 -16.57 1.59
N ASN A 186 11.36 -17.38 1.45
CA ASN A 186 11.26 -18.69 2.11
C ASN A 186 11.92 -19.84 1.33
N LYS A 187 12.67 -19.56 0.25
CA LYS A 187 13.38 -20.60 -0.52
C LYS A 187 14.44 -21.35 0.31
N ASP A 188 14.94 -20.75 1.39
CA ASP A 188 16.00 -21.31 2.24
C ASP A 188 15.55 -21.65 3.69
N ASN A 189 14.30 -21.38 4.08
CA ASN A 189 13.76 -21.70 5.41
C ASN A 189 12.31 -22.19 5.33
N VAL A 190 12.08 -23.42 5.78
CA VAL A 190 10.77 -24.12 5.80
C VAL A 190 9.87 -23.63 6.95
N ASP A 191 10.36 -22.76 7.83
CA ASP A 191 9.61 -22.32 9.00
C ASP A 191 8.73 -21.09 8.71
N ASP A 192 7.43 -21.34 8.74
CA ASP A 192 6.35 -20.40 9.08
C ASP A 192 5.68 -19.60 7.94
N LEU A 193 4.99 -20.32 7.04
CA LEU A 193 3.93 -19.79 6.16
C LEU A 193 2.72 -19.22 6.92
N THR A 194 2.64 -19.32 8.26
CA THR A 194 1.45 -18.93 9.04
C THR A 194 1.44 -17.45 9.42
N THR A 195 2.53 -16.73 9.17
CA THR A 195 2.62 -15.30 9.50
C THR A 195 2.08 -14.38 8.41
N ARG A 196 1.21 -13.44 8.82
CA ARG A 196 0.50 -12.51 7.92
C ARG A 196 1.39 -11.45 7.28
N SER A 197 2.50 -11.04 7.91
CA SER A 197 3.44 -10.04 7.35
C SER A 197 4.67 -10.69 6.75
N VAL A 198 5.39 -9.99 5.87
CA VAL A 198 6.70 -10.46 5.39
C VAL A 198 7.64 -10.60 6.60
N LYS A 199 8.06 -11.82 6.94
CA LYS A 199 9.09 -12.10 7.95
C LYS A 199 10.39 -12.52 7.25
N GLY A 200 11.51 -12.29 7.92
CA GLY A 200 12.82 -12.75 7.47
C GLY A 200 13.67 -11.63 6.87
N ASN A 201 14.36 -11.97 5.79
CA ASN A 201 15.40 -11.21 5.11
C ASN A 201 14.86 -10.17 4.10
N VAL A 202 13.57 -9.84 4.13
CA VAL A 202 12.96 -8.89 3.19
C VAL A 202 12.84 -7.51 3.79
N GLU A 203 13.18 -6.50 3.00
CA GLU A 203 12.94 -5.10 3.31
C GLU A 203 12.39 -4.36 2.08
N PHE A 204 11.38 -3.52 2.26
CA PHE A 204 10.93 -2.61 1.21
C PHE A 204 11.95 -1.50 1.03
N PHE A 205 12.22 -1.13 -0.22
CA PHE A 205 13.07 0.00 -0.55
C PHE A 205 12.24 1.27 -0.73
N TYR A 206 12.70 2.34 -0.09
CA TYR A 206 12.08 3.65 -0.10
C TYR A 206 12.86 4.54 -1.07
N PRO A 207 12.37 4.73 -2.31
CA PRO A 207 13.06 5.59 -3.28
C PRO A 207 13.11 7.02 -2.76
N GLN A 208 14.16 7.77 -3.11
CA GLN A 208 14.30 9.16 -2.67
C GLN A 208 13.24 10.04 -3.34
N ILE A 209 12.19 10.37 -2.59
CA ILE A 209 11.11 11.26 -3.01
C ILE A 209 11.13 12.52 -2.14
N GLY A 210 12.14 13.37 -2.30
CA GLY A 210 12.25 14.60 -1.51
C GLY A 210 13.61 15.28 -1.57
N THR A 211 13.64 16.56 -1.20
CA THR A 211 14.85 17.42 -1.25
C THR A 211 15.57 17.58 0.09
N SER A 212 14.97 17.10 1.20
CA SER A 212 15.43 17.35 2.56
C SER A 212 15.57 16.03 3.32
N MET A 213 16.63 15.27 3.00
CA MET A 213 16.89 13.96 3.58
C MET A 213 18.34 13.88 4.07
N GLY A 214 18.53 13.45 5.30
CA GLY A 214 19.85 13.23 5.89
C GLY A 214 20.55 12.03 5.26
N VAL A 215 21.87 12.11 5.14
CA VAL A 215 22.74 11.08 4.51
C VAL A 215 22.70 9.72 5.25
N ASN A 216 22.13 9.67 6.46
CA ASN A 216 22.24 8.54 7.38
C ASN A 216 20.94 7.75 7.64
N GLU A 217 19.79 8.12 7.07
CA GLU A 217 18.56 7.32 7.25
C GLU A 217 18.54 6.10 6.32
N SER A 218 18.21 4.93 6.88
CA SER A 218 18.05 3.70 6.10
C SER A 218 16.97 3.87 5.04
N ARG A 219 17.32 3.58 3.77
CA ARG A 219 16.38 3.59 2.65
C ARG A 219 15.58 2.30 2.54
N THR A 220 15.63 1.47 3.57
CA THR A 220 14.93 0.20 3.62
C THR A 220 14.20 0.05 4.93
N GLY A 221 13.08 -0.65 4.91
CA GLY A 221 12.32 -0.95 6.12
C GLY A 221 11.32 -2.08 5.94
N LYS A 222 10.64 -2.43 7.02
CA LYS A 222 9.79 -3.63 7.10
C LYS A 222 8.32 -3.36 6.80
N MET A 223 7.97 -2.12 6.47
CA MET A 223 6.60 -1.71 6.16
C MET A 223 6.53 -0.96 4.83
N ILE A 224 5.35 -0.93 4.21
CA ILE A 224 5.06 -0.03 3.09
C ILE A 224 4.50 1.27 3.67
N PRO A 225 5.21 2.42 3.58
CA PRO A 225 4.70 3.71 4.03
C PRO A 225 3.50 4.17 3.19
N LEU A 226 2.68 5.06 3.73
CA LEU A 226 1.44 5.54 3.14
C LEU A 226 1.62 6.03 1.69
N GLU A 227 2.71 6.72 1.39
CA GLU A 227 3.05 7.22 0.07
C GLU A 227 3.22 6.09 -0.96
N LEU A 228 3.74 4.94 -0.53
CA LEU A 228 3.96 3.77 -1.39
C LEU A 228 2.72 2.88 -1.49
N ILE A 229 1.73 3.02 -0.60
CA ILE A 229 0.45 2.30 -0.72
C ILE A 229 -0.26 2.67 -2.03
N ALA A 230 -0.18 3.93 -2.46
CA ALA A 230 -0.80 4.38 -3.71
C ALA A 230 0.07 4.14 -4.96
N ALA A 231 1.37 3.86 -4.79
CA ALA A 231 2.33 3.77 -5.87
C ALA A 231 2.11 2.54 -6.76
N ASP A 232 2.23 2.70 -8.08
CA ASP A 232 2.16 1.58 -9.03
C ASP A 232 3.47 0.80 -9.16
N ILE A 233 4.53 1.24 -8.47
CA ILE A 233 5.81 0.55 -8.42
C ILE A 233 6.23 0.39 -6.97
N ILE A 234 6.47 -0.86 -6.56
CA ILE A 234 6.98 -1.20 -5.23
C ILE A 234 8.30 -1.97 -5.38
N PHE A 235 9.26 -1.63 -4.54
CA PHE A 235 10.60 -2.21 -4.53
C PHE A 235 10.78 -3.03 -3.25
N GLY A 236 11.28 -4.25 -3.39
CA GLY A 236 11.64 -5.12 -2.27
C GLY A 236 13.06 -5.65 -2.44
N PHE A 237 13.84 -5.62 -1.37
CA PHE A 237 15.11 -6.30 -1.28
C PHE A 237 14.96 -7.62 -0.53
N ILE A 238 15.62 -8.65 -1.04
CA ILE A 238 15.83 -9.91 -0.33
C ILE A 238 17.30 -9.95 0.07
N ARG A 239 17.58 -10.16 1.34
CA ARG A 239 18.93 -10.23 1.90
C ARG A 239 19.39 -11.67 2.09
N ASN A 240 20.68 -11.94 2.03
CA ASN A 240 21.20 -13.25 2.42
C ASN A 240 21.26 -13.38 3.97
N THR A 241 21.69 -14.54 4.46
CA THR A 241 21.88 -14.81 5.90
C THR A 241 22.93 -13.90 6.56
N GLU A 242 23.85 -13.32 5.78
CA GLU A 242 24.86 -12.37 6.22
C GLU A 242 24.35 -10.91 6.23
N GLY A 243 23.09 -10.68 5.82
CA GLY A 243 22.46 -9.36 5.77
C GLY A 243 22.75 -8.53 4.51
N SER A 244 23.56 -9.03 3.58
CA SER A 244 23.82 -8.37 2.30
C SER A 244 22.64 -8.51 1.35
N VAL A 245 22.38 -7.48 0.52
CA VAL A 245 21.29 -7.55 -0.48
C VAL A 245 21.64 -8.58 -1.55
N GLN A 246 20.82 -9.61 -1.67
CA GLN A 246 20.95 -10.69 -2.64
C GLN A 246 20.18 -10.38 -3.92
N GLU A 247 18.96 -9.88 -3.80
CA GLU A 247 18.05 -9.64 -4.91
C GLU A 247 17.29 -8.33 -4.71
N LEU A 248 17.15 -7.55 -5.79
CA LEU A 248 16.14 -6.50 -5.90
C LEU A 248 14.96 -7.06 -6.70
N VAL A 249 13.77 -6.93 -6.14
CA VAL A 249 12.51 -7.24 -6.81
C VAL A 249 11.71 -5.95 -6.99
N ILE A 250 11.29 -5.70 -8.23
CA ILE A 250 10.44 -4.56 -8.60
C ILE A 250 9.09 -5.10 -9.02
N TYR A 251 8.02 -4.61 -8.41
CA TYR A 251 6.65 -4.94 -8.79
C TYR A 251 6.02 -3.73 -9.45
N ALA A 252 5.68 -3.84 -10.73
CA ALA A 252 5.07 -2.76 -11.49
C ALA A 252 3.63 -3.15 -11.87
N ASN A 253 2.64 -2.39 -11.37
CA ASN A 253 1.22 -2.56 -11.66
C ASN A 253 0.85 -1.99 -13.04
N GLN A 254 1.53 -2.45 -14.08
CA GLN A 254 1.34 -2.00 -15.46
C GLN A 254 1.66 -3.14 -16.43
N THR A 255 0.96 -3.17 -17.57
CA THR A 255 1.17 -4.21 -18.58
C THR A 255 2.57 -4.17 -19.17
N PHE A 256 3.05 -5.34 -19.61
CA PHE A 256 4.34 -5.48 -20.25
C PHE A 256 4.36 -4.74 -21.58
N SER A 257 5.41 -3.94 -21.76
CA SER A 257 5.83 -3.45 -23.07
C SER A 257 7.35 -3.32 -23.06
N VAL A 258 7.97 -3.37 -24.25
CA VAL A 258 9.42 -3.16 -24.38
C VAL A 258 9.85 -1.83 -23.77
N ASP A 259 9.07 -0.76 -23.94
CA ASP A 259 9.38 0.57 -23.40
C ASP A 259 9.25 0.60 -21.88
N SER A 260 8.12 0.13 -21.35
CA SER A 260 7.85 0.01 -19.91
C SER A 260 8.93 -0.80 -19.21
N TYR A 261 9.33 -1.93 -19.79
CA TYR A 261 10.37 -2.79 -19.24
C TYR A 261 11.75 -2.13 -19.26
N LYS A 262 12.14 -1.46 -20.35
CA LYS A 262 13.40 -0.68 -20.41
C LYS A 262 13.45 0.41 -19.35
N ARG A 263 12.35 1.12 -19.12
CA ARG A 263 12.28 2.16 -18.07
C ARG A 263 12.46 1.56 -16.69
N LEU A 264 11.81 0.44 -16.40
CA LEU A 264 11.98 -0.27 -15.12
C LEU A 264 13.40 -0.76 -14.92
N ILE A 265 14.07 -1.26 -15.97
CA ILE A 265 15.50 -1.62 -15.91
C ILE A 265 16.34 -0.38 -15.56
N ALA A 266 16.12 0.74 -16.26
CA ALA A 266 16.86 1.97 -15.99
C ALA A 266 16.66 2.46 -14.54
N TYR A 267 15.43 2.44 -14.05
CA TYR A 267 15.13 2.79 -12.65
C TYR A 267 15.83 1.85 -11.66
N ALA A 268 15.78 0.53 -11.89
CA ALA A 268 16.45 -0.45 -11.05
C ALA A 268 17.95 -0.14 -10.92
N LEU A 269 18.62 0.05 -12.06
CA LEU A 269 20.05 0.28 -12.14
C LEU A 269 20.48 1.61 -11.52
N GLN A 270 19.62 2.63 -11.57
CA GLN A 270 19.84 3.91 -10.90
C GLN A 270 19.81 3.75 -9.38
N PHE A 271 18.86 2.98 -8.84
CA PHE A 271 18.71 2.82 -7.40
C PHE A 271 19.77 1.90 -6.77
N VAL A 272 20.17 0.83 -7.47
CA VAL A 272 21.11 -0.13 -6.88
C VAL A 272 22.58 0.25 -7.07
N SER A 273 22.93 1.16 -8.00
CA SER A 273 24.31 1.63 -8.25
C SER A 273 25.40 0.53 -8.23
N GLY A 274 25.06 -0.69 -8.66
CA GLY A 274 25.97 -1.85 -8.67
C GLY A 274 26.07 -2.65 -7.35
N SER A 275 25.33 -2.28 -6.31
CA SER A 275 25.28 -2.98 -5.02
C SER A 275 24.46 -4.27 -5.02
N VAL A 276 23.81 -4.61 -6.13
CA VAL A 276 22.95 -5.79 -6.28
C VAL A 276 23.22 -6.46 -7.62
N SER A 277 23.50 -7.76 -7.62
CA SER A 277 23.81 -8.52 -8.84
C SER A 277 22.57 -9.12 -9.52
N VAL A 278 21.47 -9.30 -8.79
CA VAL A 278 20.23 -9.90 -9.30
C VAL A 278 19.06 -8.92 -9.19
N ILE A 279 18.42 -8.64 -10.33
CA ILE A 279 17.26 -7.77 -10.44
C ILE A 279 16.12 -8.55 -11.09
N LYS A 280 14.99 -8.66 -10.38
CA LYS A 280 13.74 -9.24 -10.89
C LYS A 280 12.71 -8.13 -11.08
N ILE A 281 12.04 -8.12 -12.23
CA ILE A 281 11.03 -7.10 -12.54
C ILE A 281 9.72 -7.80 -12.87
N GLY A 282 8.75 -7.66 -11.99
CA GLY A 282 7.43 -8.26 -12.07
C GLY A 282 6.44 -7.33 -12.76
N MET A 283 5.71 -7.86 -13.74
CA MET A 283 4.59 -7.21 -14.43
C MET A 283 3.43 -8.21 -14.51
N PRO A 284 2.16 -7.80 -14.35
CA PRO A 284 1.06 -8.73 -14.13
C PRO A 284 0.85 -9.70 -15.30
N ASP A 285 1.05 -9.24 -16.53
CA ASP A 285 0.78 -9.97 -17.78
C ASP A 285 2.05 -10.49 -18.49
N TYR A 286 3.22 -10.44 -17.83
CA TYR A 286 4.42 -10.97 -18.47
C TYR A 286 4.29 -12.47 -18.73
N ASN A 287 4.41 -12.88 -20.00
CA ASN A 287 4.40 -14.27 -20.42
C ASN A 287 5.68 -14.56 -21.22
N PRO A 288 6.55 -15.50 -20.79
CA PRO A 288 7.81 -15.76 -21.47
C PRO A 288 7.65 -16.26 -22.91
N THR A 289 6.53 -16.91 -23.24
CA THR A 289 6.23 -17.38 -24.60
C THR A 289 5.94 -16.22 -25.55
N HIS A 290 5.20 -15.21 -25.08
CA HIS A 290 4.81 -14.07 -25.90
C HIS A 290 5.82 -12.92 -25.84
N HIS A 291 6.43 -12.69 -24.68
CA HIS A 291 7.22 -11.49 -24.38
C HIS A 291 8.73 -11.78 -24.22
N GLY A 292 9.17 -13.04 -24.30
CA GLY A 292 10.56 -13.42 -24.03
C GLY A 292 11.57 -12.80 -25.00
N ASN A 293 11.25 -12.71 -26.29
CA ASN A 293 12.11 -12.07 -27.29
C ASN A 293 12.18 -10.55 -27.09
N ASP A 294 11.04 -9.93 -26.80
CA ASP A 294 10.93 -8.51 -26.50
C ASP A 294 11.73 -8.11 -25.25
N ALA A 295 11.67 -8.93 -24.19
CA ALA A 295 12.47 -8.75 -22.99
C ALA A 295 13.99 -8.87 -23.26
N LYS A 296 14.40 -9.84 -24.07
CA LYS A 296 15.81 -9.97 -24.50
C LYS A 296 16.26 -8.76 -25.33
N GLN A 297 15.42 -8.29 -26.25
CA GLN A 297 15.69 -7.08 -27.04
C GLN A 297 15.81 -5.84 -26.14
N ALA A 298 14.97 -5.71 -25.13
CA ALA A 298 15.09 -4.65 -24.13
C ALA A 298 16.41 -4.72 -23.37
N ARG A 299 16.83 -5.93 -22.94
CA ARG A 299 18.08 -6.15 -22.20
C ARG A 299 19.34 -5.79 -23.00
N LEU A 300 19.33 -5.94 -24.32
CA LEU A 300 20.47 -5.60 -25.20
C LEU A 300 20.86 -4.12 -25.12
N VAL A 301 19.92 -3.22 -24.83
CA VAL A 301 20.21 -1.77 -24.64
C VAL A 301 21.15 -1.55 -23.45
N PHE A 302 21.14 -2.45 -22.48
CA PHE A 302 21.95 -2.40 -21.27
C PHE A 302 23.12 -3.39 -21.31
N ASN A 303 23.63 -3.76 -22.48
CA ASN A 303 24.64 -4.82 -22.65
C ASN A 303 25.96 -4.64 -21.87
N ARG A 304 26.28 -3.42 -21.41
CA ARG A 304 27.45 -3.13 -20.57
C ARG A 304 27.22 -3.38 -19.08
N ARG A 305 25.99 -3.72 -18.68
CA ARG A 305 25.59 -4.00 -17.30
C ARG A 305 25.75 -5.47 -17.01
N GLU A 306 26.40 -5.80 -15.91
CA GLU A 306 26.70 -7.18 -15.49
C GLU A 306 25.57 -7.79 -14.67
N GLU A 307 24.61 -6.99 -14.19
CA GLU A 307 23.49 -7.46 -13.41
C GLU A 307 22.64 -8.47 -14.20
N SER A 308 22.23 -9.55 -13.52
CA SER A 308 21.23 -10.48 -14.03
C SER A 308 19.85 -9.86 -13.87
N ILE A 309 19.26 -9.42 -14.98
CA ILE A 309 17.97 -8.73 -14.99
C ILE A 309 16.96 -9.59 -15.72
N THR A 310 15.91 -10.02 -15.03
CA THR A 310 14.91 -10.94 -15.59
C THR A 310 13.49 -10.46 -15.28
N PRO A 311 12.60 -10.46 -16.29
CA PRO A 311 11.19 -10.21 -16.06
C PRO A 311 10.50 -11.43 -15.46
N PHE A 312 9.39 -11.23 -14.76
CA PHE A 312 8.50 -12.31 -14.32
C PHE A 312 7.06 -11.80 -14.23
N SER A 313 6.10 -12.69 -14.01
CA SER A 313 4.74 -12.31 -13.61
C SER A 313 4.50 -12.58 -12.14
N PHE A 314 4.03 -11.57 -11.42
CA PHE A 314 3.58 -11.70 -10.04
C PHE A 314 2.13 -12.18 -9.92
N GLU A 315 1.44 -12.37 -11.06
CA GLU A 315 0.18 -13.11 -11.08
C GLU A 315 0.45 -14.60 -10.98
N ARG A 316 -0.31 -15.31 -10.15
CA ARG A 316 -0.18 -16.76 -10.05
C ARG A 316 -0.75 -17.42 -11.29
N SER A 317 0.07 -18.24 -11.92
CA SER A 317 -0.28 -19.08 -13.07
C SER A 317 0.64 -20.30 -13.11
N ILE A 318 0.35 -21.23 -14.04
CA ILE A 318 1.23 -22.36 -14.31
C ILE A 318 2.62 -21.92 -14.82
N LEU A 319 2.75 -20.68 -15.31
CA LEU A 319 4.01 -20.16 -15.82
C LEU A 319 5.01 -19.86 -14.70
N ASN A 320 4.56 -19.69 -13.46
CA ASN A 320 5.46 -19.42 -12.33
C ASN A 320 6.40 -20.60 -12.01
N PHE A 321 6.08 -21.83 -12.46
CA PHE A 321 6.99 -22.97 -12.35
C PHE A 321 8.26 -22.79 -13.20
N LEU A 322 8.19 -22.00 -14.28
CA LEU A 322 9.34 -21.71 -15.14
C LEU A 322 10.34 -20.76 -14.47
N ASP A 323 9.89 -19.93 -13.53
CA ASP A 323 10.73 -18.98 -12.79
C ASP A 323 11.55 -19.67 -11.67
N GLU A 324 11.19 -20.91 -11.30
CA GLU A 324 11.85 -21.68 -10.25
C GLU A 324 13.02 -22.54 -10.78
N GLU A 325 13.05 -22.84 -12.09
CA GLU A 325 14.02 -23.75 -12.71
C GLU A 325 15.27 -23.08 -13.29
N THR A 326 15.34 -21.75 -13.38
CA THR A 326 16.59 -21.05 -13.74
C THR A 326 17.51 -20.94 -12.51
N LYS A 327 18.21 -22.04 -12.20
CA LYS A 327 19.42 -22.05 -11.36
C LYS A 327 20.64 -22.38 -12.19
#